data_AF-A0A378AA25-F1
#
_entry.id   AF-A0A378AA25-F1
#
_cell.length_a   1.000
_cell.length_b   1.000
_cell.length_c   1.000
_cell.angle_alpha   90.00
_cell.angle_beta   90.00
_cell.angle_gamma   90.00
#
_symmetry.space_group_name_H-M   'P 1'
#
loop_
_entity.id
_entity.type
_entity.pdbx_description
1 polymer ?
#
loop_
_entity_poly.entity_id
_entity_poly.type
_entity_poly.pdbx_seq_one_letter_code
_entity_poly.pdbx_strand_id
1 'polypeptide(L)'
;MTDTAESLDPLRLPLIGERLIEASAGTGKTFTIAALYLRLLLGLGGEAAYPRAISVEELLVVTFTEAATEELRGRIRSNIHELRIACLRGESDNPLYSALLAEIADKDDAAKTLLLAERQMDEAAVFTIHGFCQRMLSLNAFESGMLFEQQLIEDESRLRYQACADFWRRHCYPLTRDIAAVIHDVWKGPRDLLKSLDRWLQGEAPQLKSPPAPNETLAERHQQIIARIDSLKQQWREQVGEIEGVLENSGLDRRKFNRGNQGKWMEKVNAWAQEETLSYQLPDALEKFAQSFLLERTKAGGEPPVHPLFSAVESLLASSLTLTDLVLARAMVEIRDAVAREKRRRGELGFDDMLSRLDEALRGDSGETLASAIRQRFPVAMIDEFQDTDPQQYRIFRRIWRRQPETALLLIGDPKQAIYAFRGADIFTYMKARGDVAAHYTLDTNWRSSPGMVGSVNRLFSLSDNPFMFHEIPFLPVKAAAKNKGLRFTVDAADVPAMNVWLMPGDTVGSGDYQTFMAQLCATQIRDWLSAGQRGRALLWRGETSRPVQASDITVLVRKPAGGGAGA
;
A
#
# COMPACT_ATOMS: atom_id res chain seq x y z
N MET A 1 -9.27 25.26 -3.34
CA MET A 1 -10.30 25.71 -4.32
C MET A 1 -10.17 24.82 -5.54
N THR A 2 -10.97 23.80 -5.80
CA THR A 2 -12.30 23.37 -5.30
C THR A 2 -12.21 22.20 -4.31
N ASP A 3 -12.71 22.36 -3.08
CA ASP A 3 -12.60 21.33 -2.00
C ASP A 3 -13.57 20.15 -2.15
N THR A 4 -14.50 20.20 -3.11
CA THR A 4 -15.50 19.16 -3.34
C THR A 4 -15.43 18.68 -4.77
N ALA A 5 -15.18 17.39 -4.96
CA ALA A 5 -15.27 16.74 -6.26
C ALA A 5 -16.69 16.90 -6.85
N GLU A 6 -16.78 17.08 -8.16
CA GLU A 6 -18.05 17.20 -8.87
C GLU A 6 -18.73 15.83 -8.99
N SER A 7 -20.06 15.81 -9.09
CA SER A 7 -20.76 14.56 -9.42
C SER A 7 -20.49 14.21 -10.89
N LEU A 8 -20.03 13.00 -11.15
CA LEU A 8 -19.69 12.55 -12.49
C LEU A 8 -20.94 12.24 -13.31
N ASP A 9 -21.11 12.93 -14.43
CA ASP A 9 -21.89 12.43 -15.57
C ASP A 9 -20.94 11.83 -16.62
N PRO A 10 -20.91 10.49 -16.80
CA PRO A 10 -20.05 9.84 -17.78
C PRO A 10 -20.26 10.35 -19.22
N LEU A 11 -21.44 10.87 -19.57
CA LEU A 11 -21.74 11.35 -20.92
C LEU A 11 -21.23 12.77 -21.20
N ARG A 12 -20.90 13.51 -20.14
CA ARG A 12 -20.47 14.91 -20.22
C ARG A 12 -19.10 15.17 -19.61
N LEU A 13 -18.42 14.15 -19.09
CA LEU A 13 -17.03 14.26 -18.66
C LEU A 13 -16.16 14.78 -19.82
N PRO A 14 -15.40 15.88 -19.64
CA PRO A 14 -14.46 16.35 -20.64
C PRO A 14 -13.33 15.35 -20.85
N LEU A 15 -13.22 14.82 -22.06
CA LEU A 15 -12.26 13.77 -22.43
C LEU A 15 -10.90 14.31 -22.89
N ILE A 16 -10.49 15.49 -22.43
CA ILE A 16 -9.17 16.10 -22.70
C ILE A 16 -8.54 16.49 -21.38
N GLY A 17 -7.22 16.34 -21.25
CA GLY A 17 -6.45 16.68 -20.07
C GLY A 17 -6.56 15.63 -18.95
N GLU A 18 -6.25 16.05 -17.73
CA GLU A 18 -6.13 15.16 -16.57
C GLU A 18 -7.44 15.17 -15.75
N ARG A 19 -7.97 13.98 -15.45
CA ARG A 19 -9.21 13.79 -14.69
C ARG A 19 -8.99 12.74 -13.61
N LEU A 20 -9.38 13.04 -12.38
CA LEU A 20 -9.41 12.08 -11.28
C LEU A 20 -10.85 11.71 -10.97
N ILE A 21 -11.18 10.43 -11.08
CA ILE A 21 -12.52 9.88 -10.88
C ILE A 21 -12.50 8.97 -9.66
N GLU A 22 -13.12 9.43 -8.58
CA GLU A 22 -13.36 8.67 -7.35
C GLU A 22 -14.62 7.82 -7.48
N ALA A 23 -14.43 6.52 -7.63
CA ALA A 23 -15.50 5.55 -7.82
C ALA A 23 -15.66 4.66 -6.57
N SER A 24 -16.44 5.13 -5.60
CA SER A 24 -16.70 4.41 -4.35
C SER A 24 -17.26 2.99 -4.57
N ALA A 25 -17.13 2.11 -3.57
CA ALA A 25 -17.57 0.72 -3.66
C ALA A 25 -19.00 0.58 -4.22
N GLY A 26 -19.13 -0.18 -5.31
CA GLY A 26 -20.42 -0.47 -5.96
C GLY A 26 -21.08 0.69 -6.69
N THR A 27 -20.39 1.82 -6.91
CA THR A 27 -20.95 2.99 -7.62
C THR A 27 -20.95 2.90 -9.14
N GLY A 28 -20.36 1.84 -9.70
CA GLY A 28 -20.35 1.62 -11.15
C GLY A 28 -19.08 2.07 -11.86
N LYS A 29 -17.92 1.95 -11.20
CA LYS A 29 -16.59 2.19 -11.81
C LYS A 29 -16.46 1.55 -13.21
N THR A 30 -16.70 0.26 -13.31
CA THR A 30 -16.58 -0.47 -14.58
C THR A 30 -17.62 -0.06 -15.61
N PHE A 31 -18.81 0.35 -15.18
CA PHE A 31 -19.83 0.92 -16.08
C PHE A 31 -19.38 2.27 -16.63
N THR A 32 -18.77 3.09 -15.78
CA THR A 32 -18.18 4.38 -16.16
C THR A 32 -17.06 4.19 -17.17
N ILE A 33 -16.12 3.27 -16.91
CA ILE A 33 -15.03 2.96 -17.85
C ILE A 33 -15.60 2.55 -19.21
N ALA A 34 -16.60 1.67 -19.23
CA ALA A 34 -17.26 1.25 -20.48
C ALA A 34 -17.92 2.43 -21.23
N ALA A 35 -18.64 3.30 -20.51
CA ALA A 35 -19.26 4.48 -21.12
C ALA A 35 -18.22 5.42 -21.74
N LEU A 36 -17.13 5.70 -21.02
CA LEU A 36 -16.04 6.55 -21.52
C LEU A 36 -15.32 5.91 -22.71
N TYR A 37 -15.13 4.59 -22.69
CA TYR A 37 -14.52 3.85 -23.80
C TYR A 37 -15.35 3.98 -25.07
N LEU A 38 -16.67 3.77 -24.98
CA LEU A 38 -17.58 3.93 -26.12
C LEU A 38 -17.65 5.36 -26.65
N ARG A 39 -17.61 6.36 -25.76
CA ARG A 39 -17.54 7.77 -26.16
C ARG A 39 -16.28 8.10 -26.96
N LEU A 40 -15.14 7.55 -26.55
CA LEU A 40 -13.86 7.76 -27.25
C LEU A 40 -13.83 7.07 -28.62
N LEU A 41 -14.37 5.85 -28.71
CA LEU A 41 -14.47 5.13 -29.99
C LEU A 41 -15.31 5.88 -31.02
N LEU A 42 -16.37 6.55 -30.58
CA LEU A 42 -17.35 7.20 -31.46
C LEU A 42 -17.24 8.73 -31.51
N GLY A 43 -16.29 9.33 -30.77
CA GLY A 43 -16.15 10.79 -30.70
C GLY A 43 -17.35 11.51 -30.07
N LEU A 44 -18.02 10.89 -29.09
CA LEU A 44 -19.27 11.40 -28.50
C LEU A 44 -19.06 12.34 -27.30
N GLY A 45 -20.05 13.21 -27.05
CA GLY A 45 -20.10 14.10 -25.89
C GLY A 45 -20.05 15.60 -26.18
N GLY A 46 -20.24 16.02 -27.44
CA GLY A 46 -20.30 17.44 -27.82
C GLY A 46 -19.00 18.19 -27.49
N GLU A 47 -19.10 19.33 -26.80
CA GLU A 47 -17.93 20.13 -26.38
C GLU A 47 -16.99 19.38 -25.41
N ALA A 48 -17.50 18.35 -24.74
CA ALA A 48 -16.73 17.49 -23.84
C ALA A 48 -16.11 16.27 -24.54
N ALA A 49 -16.33 16.11 -25.86
CA ALA A 49 -15.76 15.02 -26.64
C ALA A 49 -14.25 15.18 -26.81
N TYR A 50 -13.58 14.06 -27.10
CA TYR A 50 -12.21 14.10 -27.59
C TYR A 50 -12.22 14.58 -29.07
N PRO A 51 -11.18 15.28 -29.58
CA PRO A 51 -11.23 15.94 -30.88
C PRO A 51 -11.47 15.03 -32.10
N ARG A 52 -11.26 13.71 -31.95
CA ARG A 52 -11.48 12.71 -32.99
C ARG A 52 -11.94 11.37 -32.39
N ALA A 53 -12.39 10.44 -33.24
CA ALA A 53 -12.55 9.05 -32.83
C ALA A 53 -11.17 8.42 -32.52
N ILE A 54 -11.12 7.59 -31.48
CA ILE A 54 -9.94 6.86 -31.02
C ILE A 54 -10.14 5.37 -31.34
N SER A 55 -9.12 4.69 -31.86
CA SER A 55 -9.21 3.24 -32.09
C SER A 55 -8.99 2.42 -30.80
N VAL A 56 -9.33 1.12 -30.82
CA VAL A 56 -9.09 0.22 -29.68
C VAL A 56 -7.60 0.04 -29.35
N GLU A 57 -6.73 0.26 -30.33
CA GLU A 57 -5.27 0.20 -30.19
C GLU A 57 -4.68 1.50 -29.62
N GLU A 58 -5.38 2.62 -29.82
CA GLU A 58 -4.96 3.95 -29.35
C GLU A 58 -5.47 4.27 -27.93
N LEU A 59 -6.49 3.54 -27.45
CA LEU A 59 -7.07 3.74 -26.14
C LEU A 59 -6.41 2.84 -25.10
N LEU A 60 -5.39 3.36 -24.42
CA LEU A 60 -4.67 2.63 -23.38
C LEU A 60 -5.53 2.49 -22.14
N VAL A 61 -5.71 1.27 -21.66
CA VAL A 61 -6.34 0.95 -20.38
C VAL A 61 -5.39 0.09 -19.57
N VAL A 62 -5.03 0.57 -18.38
CA VAL A 62 -4.07 -0.10 -17.52
C VAL A 62 -4.75 -0.56 -16.24
N THR A 63 -4.52 -1.80 -15.83
CA THR A 63 -5.04 -2.37 -14.58
C THR A 63 -3.93 -3.00 -13.73
N PHE A 64 -4.23 -3.30 -12.46
CA PHE A 64 -3.25 -3.86 -11.53
C PHE A 64 -3.01 -5.38 -11.68
N THR A 65 -3.99 -6.15 -12.20
CA THR A 65 -3.91 -7.62 -12.24
C THR A 65 -4.30 -8.19 -13.60
N GLU A 66 -3.76 -9.37 -13.93
CA GLU A 66 -4.12 -10.09 -15.16
C GLU A 66 -5.61 -10.43 -15.21
N ALA A 67 -6.19 -10.85 -14.07
CA ALA A 67 -7.62 -11.14 -13.98
C ALA A 67 -8.49 -9.90 -14.24
N ALA A 68 -8.11 -8.73 -13.71
CA ALA A 68 -8.80 -7.47 -13.97
C ALA A 68 -8.68 -7.04 -15.44
N THR A 69 -7.51 -7.26 -16.05
CA THR A 69 -7.27 -7.01 -17.48
C THR A 69 -8.21 -7.83 -18.35
N GLU A 70 -8.30 -9.14 -18.11
CA GLU A 70 -9.18 -10.04 -18.88
C GLU A 70 -10.67 -9.76 -18.64
N GLU A 71 -11.07 -9.50 -17.39
CA GLU A 71 -12.45 -9.09 -17.08
C GLU A 71 -12.81 -7.80 -17.82
N LEU A 72 -11.94 -6.79 -17.77
CA LEU A 72 -12.18 -5.49 -18.37
C LEU A 72 -12.22 -5.58 -19.90
N ARG A 73 -11.30 -6.33 -20.52
CA ARG A 73 -11.29 -6.56 -21.98
C ARG A 73 -12.56 -7.26 -22.44
N GLY A 74 -12.95 -8.35 -21.76
CA GLY A 74 -14.18 -9.08 -22.07
C GLY A 74 -15.42 -8.21 -21.95
N ARG A 75 -15.46 -7.35 -20.93
CA ARG A 75 -16.57 -6.42 -20.72
C ARG A 75 -16.62 -5.32 -21.78
N ILE A 76 -15.50 -4.69 -22.13
CA ILE A 76 -15.43 -3.69 -23.20
C ILE A 76 -15.96 -4.29 -24.50
N ARG A 77 -15.50 -5.50 -24.87
CA ARG A 77 -16.00 -6.23 -26.05
C ARG A 77 -17.51 -6.42 -26.03
N SER A 78 -18.07 -6.83 -24.88
CA SER A 78 -19.52 -7.00 -24.72
C SER A 78 -20.28 -5.68 -24.93
N ASN A 79 -19.80 -4.58 -24.35
CA ASN A 79 -20.47 -3.27 -24.48
C ASN A 79 -20.40 -2.73 -25.92
N ILE A 80 -19.27 -2.92 -26.62
CA ILE A 80 -19.14 -2.57 -28.05
C ILE A 80 -20.16 -3.35 -28.86
N HIS A 81 -20.24 -4.66 -28.64
CA HIS A 81 -21.19 -5.54 -29.34
C HIS A 81 -22.65 -5.14 -29.08
N GLU A 82 -23.01 -4.90 -27.82
CA GLU A 82 -24.37 -4.52 -27.44
C GLU A 82 -24.76 -3.15 -28.00
N LEU A 83 -23.87 -2.14 -27.94
CA LEU A 83 -24.13 -0.83 -28.53
C LEU A 83 -24.24 -0.94 -30.06
N ARG A 84 -23.44 -1.80 -30.70
CA ARG A 84 -23.52 -2.06 -32.15
C ARG A 84 -24.89 -2.59 -32.54
N ILE A 85 -25.39 -3.59 -31.81
CA ILE A 85 -26.74 -4.14 -32.02
C ILE A 85 -27.79 -3.07 -31.79
N ALA A 86 -27.64 -2.25 -30.75
CA ALA A 86 -28.54 -1.14 -30.46
C ALA A 86 -28.57 -0.11 -31.60
N CYS A 87 -27.42 0.19 -32.21
CA CYS A 87 -27.33 1.08 -33.39
C CYS A 87 -28.09 0.49 -34.59
N LEU A 88 -27.93 -0.81 -34.86
CA LEU A 88 -28.63 -1.50 -35.96
C LEU A 88 -30.15 -1.58 -35.74
N ARG A 89 -30.59 -1.70 -34.48
CA ARG A 89 -32.01 -1.73 -34.12
C ARG A 89 -32.64 -0.34 -34.03
N GLY A 90 -31.83 0.68 -33.76
CA GLY A 90 -32.27 2.05 -33.48
C GLY A 90 -32.77 2.28 -32.05
N GLU A 91 -32.81 1.24 -31.21
CA GLU A 91 -33.32 1.30 -29.83
C GLU A 91 -32.55 0.36 -28.89
N SER A 92 -32.66 0.64 -27.58
CA SER A 92 -32.13 -0.21 -26.51
C SER A 92 -32.91 -0.03 -25.23
N ASP A 93 -33.09 -1.12 -24.48
CA ASP A 93 -33.63 -1.10 -23.11
C ASP A 93 -32.56 -0.74 -22.06
N ASN A 94 -31.28 -0.76 -22.43
CA ASN A 94 -30.19 -0.39 -21.53
C ASN A 94 -30.05 1.14 -21.50
N PRO A 95 -30.25 1.80 -20.33
CA PRO A 95 -30.25 3.25 -20.24
C PRO A 95 -28.98 3.93 -20.78
N LEU A 96 -27.82 3.29 -20.63
CA LEU A 96 -26.56 3.81 -21.17
C LEU A 96 -26.60 3.87 -22.69
N TYR A 97 -27.01 2.78 -23.33
CA TYR A 97 -27.02 2.69 -24.78
C TYR A 97 -28.11 3.56 -25.36
N SER A 98 -29.28 3.65 -24.73
CA SER A 98 -30.33 4.57 -25.15
C SER A 98 -29.84 6.03 -25.13
N ALA A 99 -29.09 6.40 -24.08
CA ALA A 99 -28.51 7.74 -23.98
C ALA A 99 -27.41 7.99 -25.02
N LEU A 100 -26.52 7.02 -25.26
CA LEU A 100 -25.51 7.12 -26.31
C LEU A 100 -26.14 7.18 -27.71
N LEU A 101 -27.17 6.37 -28.00
CA LEU A 101 -27.91 6.37 -29.27
C LEU A 101 -28.54 7.72 -29.58
N ALA A 102 -28.94 8.48 -28.55
CA ALA A 102 -29.48 9.82 -28.71
C ALA A 102 -28.40 10.84 -29.15
N GLU A 103 -27.13 10.59 -28.85
CA GLU A 103 -26.00 11.43 -29.27
C GLU A 103 -25.40 11.03 -30.63
N ILE A 104 -25.66 9.80 -31.08
CA ILE A 104 -25.15 9.29 -32.35
C ILE A 104 -25.98 9.88 -33.50
N ALA A 105 -25.34 10.73 -34.30
CA ALA A 105 -25.92 11.35 -35.49
C ALA A 105 -26.19 10.32 -36.60
N ASP A 106 -25.20 9.51 -36.95
CA ASP A 106 -25.30 8.44 -37.94
C ASP A 106 -25.10 7.07 -37.27
N LYS A 107 -26.21 6.33 -37.10
CA LYS A 107 -26.21 5.03 -36.44
C LYS A 107 -25.64 3.92 -37.32
N ASP A 108 -25.73 4.06 -38.64
CA ASP A 108 -25.17 3.09 -39.58
C ASP A 108 -23.65 3.19 -39.61
N ASP A 109 -23.11 4.41 -39.60
CA ASP A 109 -21.67 4.65 -39.48
C ASP A 109 -21.13 4.19 -38.11
N ALA A 110 -21.82 4.54 -37.01
CA ALA A 110 -21.46 4.06 -35.68
C ALA A 110 -21.45 2.52 -35.59
N ALA A 111 -22.43 1.84 -36.19
CA ALA A 111 -22.47 0.38 -36.22
C ALA A 111 -21.28 -0.22 -36.99
N LYS A 112 -20.84 0.41 -38.09
CA LYS A 112 -19.63 -0.01 -38.84
C LYS A 112 -18.37 0.21 -38.03
N THR A 113 -18.23 1.37 -37.39
CA THR A 113 -17.09 1.69 -36.52
C THR A 113 -17.00 0.71 -35.34
N LEU A 114 -18.12 0.41 -34.68
CA LEU A 114 -18.18 -0.57 -33.60
C LEU A 114 -17.90 -2.00 -34.10
N LEU A 115 -18.33 -2.37 -35.32
CA LEU A 115 -17.99 -3.66 -35.92
C LEU A 115 -16.48 -3.81 -36.13
N LEU A 116 -15.80 -2.76 -36.59
CA LEU A 116 -14.35 -2.75 -36.76
C LEU A 116 -13.65 -2.87 -35.40
N ALA A 117 -14.06 -2.06 -34.43
CA ALA A 117 -13.53 -2.11 -33.06
C ALA A 117 -13.71 -3.51 -32.43
N GLU A 118 -14.88 -4.13 -32.60
CA GLU A 118 -15.16 -5.47 -32.08
C GLU A 118 -14.25 -6.54 -32.71
N ARG A 119 -13.93 -6.41 -33.99
CA ARG A 119 -12.99 -7.32 -34.69
C ARG A 119 -11.54 -7.11 -34.28
N GLN A 120 -11.18 -5.90 -33.84
CA GLN A 120 -9.84 -5.53 -33.39
C GLN A 120 -9.62 -5.71 -31.88
N MET A 121 -10.60 -6.25 -31.14
CA MET A 121 -10.50 -6.37 -29.68
C MET A 121 -9.33 -7.24 -29.20
N ASP A 122 -8.82 -8.15 -30.02
CA ASP A 122 -7.64 -8.96 -29.69
C ASP A 122 -6.35 -8.13 -29.64
N GLU A 123 -6.33 -6.97 -30.32
CA GLU A 123 -5.22 -6.01 -30.33
C GLU A 123 -5.48 -4.80 -29.41
N ALA A 124 -6.62 -4.79 -28.70
CA ALA A 124 -7.00 -3.69 -27.83
C ALA A 124 -5.92 -3.39 -26.78
N ALA A 125 -5.65 -2.11 -26.56
CA ALA A 125 -4.60 -1.64 -25.67
C ALA A 125 -4.99 -1.73 -24.18
N VAL A 126 -5.41 -2.92 -23.72
CA VAL A 126 -5.78 -3.21 -22.33
C VAL A 126 -4.71 -4.12 -21.73
N PHE A 127 -3.91 -3.59 -20.80
CA PHE A 127 -2.74 -4.27 -20.22
C PHE A 127 -2.71 -4.17 -18.70
N THR A 128 -1.92 -5.04 -18.08
CA THR A 128 -1.40 -4.76 -16.74
C THR A 128 -0.34 -3.67 -16.80
N ILE A 129 -0.04 -3.03 -15.67
CA ILE A 129 1.02 -2.00 -15.57
C ILE A 129 2.37 -2.56 -16.08
N HIS A 130 2.71 -3.78 -15.67
CA HIS A 130 3.93 -4.47 -16.11
C HIS A 130 3.90 -4.76 -17.62
N GLY A 131 2.78 -5.28 -18.15
CA GLY A 131 2.63 -5.55 -19.57
C GLY A 131 2.76 -4.29 -20.43
N PHE A 132 2.22 -3.15 -19.96
CA PHE A 132 2.43 -1.85 -20.60
C PHE A 132 3.91 -1.47 -20.60
N CYS A 133 4.59 -1.53 -19.46
CA CYS A 133 6.00 -1.15 -19.35
C CYS A 133 6.89 -2.02 -20.26
N GLN A 134 6.69 -3.34 -20.24
CA GLN A 134 7.40 -4.27 -21.09
C GLN A 134 7.24 -3.91 -22.57
N ARG A 135 6.00 -3.71 -23.01
CA ARG A 135 5.69 -3.41 -24.41
C ARG A 135 6.33 -2.09 -24.83
N MET A 136 6.32 -1.06 -23.97
CA MET A 136 6.93 0.23 -24.29
C MET A 136 8.45 0.15 -24.39
N LEU A 137 9.08 -0.64 -23.52
CA LEU A 137 10.52 -0.88 -23.58
C LEU A 137 10.92 -1.68 -24.82
N SER A 138 10.16 -2.71 -25.20
CA SER A 138 10.45 -3.52 -26.39
C SER A 138 10.26 -2.76 -27.70
N LEU A 139 9.21 -1.93 -27.80
CA LEU A 139 8.92 -1.16 -29.02
C LEU A 139 9.90 0.00 -29.24
N ASN A 140 10.43 0.56 -28.16
CA ASN A 140 11.35 1.71 -28.17
C ASN A 140 12.71 1.28 -27.59
N ALA A 141 13.22 0.13 -28.06
CA ALA A 141 14.44 -0.49 -27.53
C ALA A 141 15.67 0.42 -27.68
N PHE A 142 15.73 1.22 -28.74
CA PHE A 142 16.83 2.16 -28.98
C PHE A 142 16.83 3.30 -27.97
N GLU A 143 15.67 3.90 -27.71
CA GLU A 143 15.49 5.01 -26.77
C GLU A 143 15.63 4.55 -25.31
N SER A 144 15.26 3.28 -25.03
CA SER A 144 15.33 2.69 -23.69
C SER A 144 16.66 1.96 -23.40
N GLY A 145 17.53 1.76 -24.40
CA GLY A 145 18.78 1.01 -24.26
C GLY A 145 18.57 -0.47 -23.89
N MET A 146 17.40 -1.03 -24.21
CA MET A 146 17.04 -2.42 -23.91
C MET A 146 17.62 -3.38 -24.93
N LEU A 147 17.94 -4.60 -24.48
CA LEU A 147 18.24 -5.71 -25.39
C LEU A 147 16.92 -6.17 -26.05
N PHE A 148 16.95 -6.47 -27.34
CA PHE A 148 15.77 -6.97 -28.07
C PHE A 148 15.22 -8.28 -27.51
N GLU A 149 16.11 -9.13 -26.99
CA GLU A 149 15.77 -10.39 -26.34
C GLU A 149 16.25 -10.34 -24.88
N GLN A 150 15.30 -10.32 -23.94
CA GLN A 150 15.55 -10.49 -22.51
C GLN A 150 14.65 -11.58 -21.96
N GLN A 151 15.20 -12.37 -21.05
CA GLN A 151 14.44 -13.39 -20.37
C GLN A 151 13.75 -12.80 -19.15
N LEU A 152 12.41 -12.79 -19.13
CA LEU A 152 11.64 -12.39 -17.96
C LEU A 152 11.79 -13.47 -16.87
N ILE A 153 12.12 -13.04 -15.64
CA ILE A 153 12.15 -13.90 -14.46
C ILE A 153 11.09 -13.44 -13.46
N GLU A 154 10.29 -14.39 -12.96
CA GLU A 154 9.22 -14.10 -12.01
C GLU A 154 9.69 -14.13 -10.55
N ASP A 155 10.69 -14.97 -10.26
CA ASP A 155 11.22 -15.15 -8.90
C ASP A 155 12.70 -14.76 -8.79
N GLU A 156 12.94 -13.63 -8.12
CA GLU A 156 14.28 -13.13 -7.79
C GLU A 156 14.79 -13.61 -6.41
N SER A 157 14.03 -14.44 -5.67
CA SER A 157 14.38 -14.88 -4.30
C SER A 157 15.76 -15.52 -4.23
N ARG A 158 16.09 -16.39 -5.18
CA ARG A 158 17.38 -17.08 -5.26
C ARG A 158 18.53 -16.12 -5.53
N LEU A 159 18.33 -15.15 -6.43
CA LEU A 159 19.33 -14.13 -6.75
C LEU A 159 19.59 -13.23 -5.54
N ARG A 160 18.53 -12.77 -4.87
CA ARG A 160 18.64 -11.98 -3.64
C ARG A 160 19.35 -12.73 -2.52
N TYR A 161 19.02 -14.01 -2.31
CA TYR A 161 19.69 -14.83 -1.32
C TYR A 161 21.17 -15.03 -1.64
N GLN A 162 21.51 -15.31 -2.89
CA GLN A 162 22.90 -15.44 -3.31
C GLN A 162 23.69 -14.14 -3.08
N ALA A 163 23.14 -13.01 -3.49
CA ALA A 163 23.74 -11.69 -3.26
C ALA A 163 23.91 -11.37 -1.77
N CYS A 164 22.92 -11.70 -0.94
CA CYS A 164 23.01 -11.55 0.52
C CYS A 164 24.07 -12.47 1.14
N ALA A 165 24.16 -13.72 0.69
CA ALA A 165 25.21 -14.63 1.13
C ALA A 165 26.60 -14.14 0.72
N ASP A 166 26.76 -13.59 -0.48
CA ASP A 166 28.02 -13.01 -0.95
C ASP A 166 28.39 -11.73 -0.20
N PHE A 167 27.40 -10.90 0.16
CA PHE A 167 27.60 -9.78 1.08
C PHE A 167 28.11 -10.29 2.45
N TRP A 168 27.44 -11.30 3.02
CA TRP A 168 27.81 -11.87 4.31
C TRP A 168 29.22 -12.48 4.30
N ARG A 169 29.61 -13.19 3.23
CA ARG A 169 30.98 -13.73 3.09
C ARG A 169 32.04 -12.63 3.06
N ARG A 170 31.77 -11.54 2.34
CA ARG A 170 32.72 -10.42 2.19
C ARG A 170 32.85 -9.58 3.46
N HIS A 171 31.75 -9.35 4.17
CA HIS A 171 31.70 -8.41 5.29
C HIS A 171 31.69 -9.03 6.67
N CYS A 172 31.27 -10.30 6.81
CA CYS A 172 31.16 -10.95 8.12
C CYS A 172 32.24 -12.00 8.38
N TYR A 173 32.73 -12.72 7.37
CA TYR A 173 33.77 -13.75 7.59
C TYR A 173 35.13 -13.15 8.01
N PRO A 174 35.55 -11.97 7.51
CA PRO A 174 36.81 -11.36 7.93
C PRO A 174 36.76 -10.67 9.29
N LEU A 175 35.59 -10.60 9.94
CA LEU A 175 35.43 -9.88 11.21
C LEU A 175 36.20 -10.55 12.33
N THR A 176 36.71 -9.73 13.23
CA THR A 176 37.23 -10.18 14.52
C THR A 176 36.10 -10.75 15.39
N ARG A 177 36.46 -11.59 16.37
CA ARG A 177 35.51 -12.38 17.16
C ARG A 177 34.50 -11.51 17.93
N ASP A 178 34.95 -10.39 18.48
CA ASP A 178 34.16 -9.38 19.18
C ASP A 178 33.08 -8.76 18.28
N ILE A 179 33.44 -8.26 17.10
CA ILE A 179 32.48 -7.69 16.15
C ILE A 179 31.55 -8.79 15.62
N ALA A 180 32.09 -9.97 15.32
CA ALA A 180 31.31 -11.10 14.83
C ALA A 180 30.25 -11.56 15.85
N ALA A 181 30.57 -11.55 17.16
CA ALA A 181 29.62 -11.88 18.22
C ALA A 181 28.45 -10.89 18.25
N VAL A 182 28.74 -9.58 18.19
CA VAL A 182 27.71 -8.52 18.12
C VAL A 182 26.78 -8.71 16.91
N ILE A 183 27.35 -8.99 15.73
CA ILE A 183 26.55 -9.25 14.53
C ILE A 183 25.70 -10.52 14.69
N HIS A 184 26.28 -11.57 15.28
CA HIS A 184 25.61 -12.85 15.50
C HIS A 184 24.44 -12.78 16.49
N ASP A 185 24.47 -11.84 17.43
CA ASP A 185 23.36 -11.60 18.36
C ASP A 185 22.12 -11.04 17.65
N VAL A 186 22.32 -10.27 16.58
CA VAL A 186 21.23 -9.71 15.76
C VAL A 186 20.81 -10.67 14.65
N TRP A 187 21.76 -11.26 13.92
CA TRP A 187 21.50 -12.13 12.78
C TRP A 187 22.35 -13.39 12.86
N LYS A 188 21.72 -14.57 12.87
CA LYS A 188 22.44 -15.85 12.93
C LYS A 188 23.11 -16.20 11.60
N GLY A 189 22.71 -15.55 10.52
CA GLY A 189 23.33 -15.69 9.20
C GLY A 189 22.64 -14.87 8.12
N PRO A 190 23.00 -15.09 6.84
CA PRO A 190 22.50 -14.30 5.71
C PRO A 190 20.99 -14.42 5.49
N ARG A 191 20.36 -15.53 5.92
CA ARG A 191 18.89 -15.68 5.84
C ARG A 191 18.17 -14.68 6.75
N ASP A 192 18.67 -14.51 7.96
CA ASP A 192 18.08 -13.58 8.94
C ASP A 192 18.28 -12.14 8.48
N LEU A 193 19.47 -11.80 7.96
CA LEU A 193 19.74 -10.49 7.37
C LEU A 193 18.81 -10.22 6.18
N LEU A 194 18.65 -11.19 5.28
CA LEU A 194 17.75 -11.05 4.14
C LEU A 194 16.31 -10.79 4.60
N LYS A 195 15.83 -11.52 5.62
CA LYS A 195 14.49 -11.32 6.19
C LYS A 195 14.28 -9.91 6.75
N SER A 196 15.32 -9.28 7.31
CA SER A 196 15.27 -7.88 7.74
C SER A 196 15.23 -6.89 6.58
N LEU A 197 15.80 -7.25 5.42
CA LEU A 197 15.94 -6.39 4.25
C LEU A 197 14.89 -6.60 3.16
N ASP A 198 14.20 -7.74 3.15
CA ASP A 198 13.45 -8.23 1.98
C ASP A 198 12.47 -7.21 1.41
N ARG A 199 11.79 -6.48 2.30
CA ARG A 199 10.83 -5.42 1.96
C ARG A 199 11.44 -4.18 1.30
N TRP A 200 12.74 -3.97 1.44
CA TRP A 200 13.46 -2.80 0.91
C TRP A 200 14.35 -3.16 -0.29
N LEU A 201 14.52 -4.45 -0.58
CA LEU A 201 15.25 -4.92 -1.77
C LEU A 201 14.39 -4.90 -3.04
N GLN A 202 13.06 -4.86 -2.90
CA GLN A 202 12.08 -4.77 -3.99
C GLN A 202 11.66 -3.32 -4.23
N GLY A 203 11.25 -3.00 -5.47
CA GLY A 203 10.75 -1.69 -5.86
C GLY A 203 11.74 -0.52 -5.68
N GLU A 204 11.21 0.67 -5.41
CA GLU A 204 12.01 1.88 -5.14
C GLU A 204 12.70 1.81 -3.76
N ALA A 205 14.00 2.08 -3.71
CA ALA A 205 14.76 2.03 -2.47
C ALA A 205 14.30 3.14 -1.50
N PRO A 206 13.98 2.82 -0.23
CA PRO A 206 13.56 3.84 0.72
C PRO A 206 14.71 4.80 1.04
N GLN A 207 14.37 6.06 1.30
CA GLN A 207 15.34 7.03 1.80
C GLN A 207 15.60 6.79 3.29
N LEU A 208 16.88 6.65 3.65
CA LEU A 208 17.29 6.56 5.04
C LEU A 208 17.19 7.95 5.69
N LYS A 209 16.37 8.09 6.73
CA LYS A 209 16.19 9.35 7.46
C LYS A 209 17.49 9.84 8.11
N SER A 210 18.28 8.88 8.62
CA SER A 210 19.57 9.13 9.25
C SER A 210 20.57 8.11 8.71
N PRO A 211 21.14 8.34 7.51
CA PRO A 211 22.10 7.41 6.95
C PRO A 211 23.40 7.44 7.77
N PRO A 212 24.07 6.28 7.95
CA PRO A 212 25.42 6.24 8.49
C PRO A 212 26.39 7.06 7.63
N ALA A 213 27.53 7.46 8.20
CA ALA A 213 28.53 8.18 7.44
C ALA A 213 29.08 7.28 6.30
N PRO A 214 29.29 7.80 5.07
CA PRO A 214 29.56 6.96 3.89
C PRO A 214 30.76 6.01 3.99
N ASN A 215 31.77 6.41 4.76
CA ASN A 215 33.04 5.67 4.88
C ASN A 215 33.22 5.03 6.26
N GLU A 216 32.20 5.06 7.11
CA GLU A 216 32.30 4.48 8.44
C GLU A 216 32.35 2.95 8.36
N THR A 217 33.37 2.37 9.00
CA THR A 217 33.55 0.91 9.04
C THR A 217 32.93 0.29 10.29
N LEU A 218 32.62 -1.01 10.22
CA LEU A 218 32.13 -1.77 11.38
C LEU A 218 33.14 -1.74 12.54
N ALA A 219 34.44 -1.79 12.22
CA ALA A 219 35.51 -1.73 13.21
C ALA A 219 35.57 -0.37 13.91
N GLU A 220 35.50 0.73 13.16
CA GLU A 220 35.49 2.09 13.74
C GLU A 220 34.25 2.33 14.62
N ARG A 221 33.05 1.99 14.13
CA ARG A 221 31.81 2.14 14.91
C ARG A 221 31.85 1.25 16.17
N HIS A 222 32.34 0.01 16.06
CA HIS A 222 32.53 -0.88 17.20
C HIS A 222 33.47 -0.25 18.24
N GLN A 223 34.65 0.21 17.81
CA GLN A 223 35.62 0.84 18.70
C GLN A 223 35.06 2.10 19.39
N GLN A 224 34.29 2.92 18.67
CA GLN A 224 33.62 4.09 19.26
C GLN A 224 32.58 3.69 20.30
N ILE A 225 31.79 2.64 20.06
CA ILE A 225 30.80 2.13 21.02
C ILE A 225 31.50 1.60 22.27
N ILE A 226 32.53 0.76 22.11
CA ILE A 226 33.30 0.20 23.23
C ILE A 226 33.96 1.33 24.03
N ALA A 227 34.62 2.29 23.38
CA ALA A 227 35.25 3.42 24.05
C ALA A 227 34.26 4.28 24.85
N ARG A 228 33.02 4.46 24.35
CA ARG A 228 31.97 5.18 25.09
C ARG A 228 31.51 4.42 26.33
N ILE A 229 31.32 3.11 26.21
CA ILE A 229 30.94 2.26 27.35
C ILE A 229 32.06 2.26 28.38
N ASP A 230 33.31 2.04 27.96
CA ASP A 230 34.48 2.00 28.83
C ASP A 230 34.74 3.35 29.50
N SER A 231 34.51 4.47 28.81
CA SER A 231 34.60 5.80 29.41
C SER A 231 33.59 5.96 30.54
N LEU A 232 32.34 5.49 30.38
CA LEU A 232 31.37 5.52 31.47
C LEU A 232 31.75 4.58 32.61
N LYS A 233 32.21 3.36 32.30
CA LYS A 233 32.68 2.41 33.32
C LYS A 233 33.82 3.00 34.13
N GLN A 234 34.78 3.68 33.48
CA GLN A 234 35.89 4.33 34.15
C GLN A 234 35.40 5.45 35.07
N GLN A 235 34.58 6.38 34.56
CA GLN A 235 34.01 7.47 35.37
C GLN A 235 33.24 6.91 36.57
N TRP A 236 32.48 5.82 36.37
CA TRP A 236 31.72 5.16 37.43
C TRP A 236 32.67 4.62 38.51
N ARG A 237 33.72 3.88 38.16
CA ARG A 237 34.70 3.35 39.13
C ARG A 237 35.37 4.46 39.95
N GLU A 238 35.68 5.58 39.32
CA GLU A 238 36.37 6.71 39.97
C GLU A 238 35.45 7.47 40.94
N GLN A 239 34.17 7.64 40.59
CA GLN A 239 33.26 8.56 41.31
C GLN A 239 32.14 7.84 42.09
N VAL A 240 32.04 6.50 42.03
CA VAL A 240 30.96 5.75 42.72
C VAL A 240 30.91 6.00 44.23
N GLY A 241 32.06 6.25 44.87
CA GLY A 241 32.11 6.56 46.30
C GLY A 241 31.37 7.84 46.69
N GLU A 242 31.19 8.76 45.74
CA GLU A 242 30.49 10.03 45.95
C GLU A 242 28.97 9.88 45.75
N ILE A 243 28.55 8.91 44.91
CA ILE A 243 27.15 8.71 44.51
C ILE A 243 26.24 8.42 45.71
N GLU A 244 26.68 7.58 46.65
CA GLU A 244 25.84 7.24 47.81
C GLU A 244 25.53 8.47 48.66
N GLY A 245 26.54 9.32 48.89
CA GLY A 245 26.38 10.59 49.60
C GLY A 245 25.48 11.58 48.85
N VAL A 246 25.65 11.71 47.54
CA VAL A 246 24.80 12.57 46.69
C VAL A 246 23.34 12.11 46.74
N LEU A 247 23.08 10.81 46.68
CA LEU A 247 21.73 10.27 46.78
C LEU A 247 21.13 10.45 48.18
N GLU A 248 21.88 10.16 49.25
CA GLU A 248 21.44 10.31 50.65
C GLU A 248 21.14 11.77 51.05
N ASN A 249 21.90 12.72 50.53
CA ASN A 249 21.74 14.14 50.85
C ASN A 249 20.76 14.89 49.93
N SER A 250 20.08 14.19 49.01
CA SER A 250 19.14 14.79 48.06
C SER A 250 17.67 14.70 48.48
N GLY A 251 16.80 15.43 47.78
CA GLY A 251 15.35 15.45 47.98
C GLY A 251 14.59 14.21 47.47
N LEU A 252 15.26 13.08 47.23
CA LEU A 252 14.64 11.86 46.70
C LEU A 252 13.47 11.34 47.57
N ASP A 253 12.40 10.91 46.92
CA ASP A 253 11.29 10.24 47.60
C ASP A 253 11.66 8.78 47.90
N ARG A 254 12.03 8.50 49.16
CA ARG A 254 12.43 7.17 49.64
C ARG A 254 11.33 6.10 49.56
N ARG A 255 10.07 6.50 49.31
CA ARG A 255 8.99 5.56 48.97
C ARG A 255 9.08 5.10 47.52
N LYS A 256 9.52 5.97 46.61
CA LYS A 256 9.66 5.71 45.17
C LYS A 256 11.05 5.20 44.77
N PHE A 257 12.06 5.48 45.59
CA PHE A 257 13.45 5.07 45.43
C PHE A 257 14.00 4.59 46.79
N ASN A 258 13.69 3.33 47.12
CA ASN A 258 14.03 2.78 48.44
C ASN A 258 15.50 2.34 48.53
N ARG A 259 16.06 2.35 49.75
CA ARG A 259 17.48 2.04 50.01
C ARG A 259 17.86 0.59 49.69
N GLY A 260 16.94 -0.36 49.92
CA GLY A 260 17.19 -1.77 49.63
C GLY A 260 17.39 -2.06 48.14
N ASN A 261 16.61 -1.41 47.27
CA ASN A 261 16.77 -1.51 45.83
C ASN A 261 17.96 -0.68 45.32
N GLN A 262 18.21 0.50 45.92
CA GLN A 262 19.39 1.32 45.61
C GLN A 262 20.68 0.49 45.76
N GLY A 263 20.85 -0.20 46.89
CA GLY A 263 22.02 -1.07 47.11
C GLY A 263 22.16 -2.15 46.04
N LYS A 264 21.06 -2.86 45.72
CA LYS A 264 21.06 -3.89 44.67
C LYS A 264 21.38 -3.34 43.27
N TRP A 265 20.88 -2.15 42.94
CA TRP A 265 21.18 -1.50 41.67
C TRP A 265 22.63 -1.04 41.61
N MET A 266 23.16 -0.43 42.68
CA MET A 266 24.57 -0.05 42.81
C MET A 266 25.47 -1.28 42.66
N GLU A 267 25.19 -2.38 43.36
CA GLU A 267 25.95 -3.63 43.26
C GLU A 267 26.00 -4.16 41.82
N LYS A 268 24.86 -4.16 41.11
CA LYS A 268 24.79 -4.59 39.70
C LYS A 268 25.62 -3.69 38.79
N VAL A 269 25.51 -2.38 38.93
CA VAL A 269 26.28 -1.44 38.08
C VAL A 269 27.76 -1.49 38.45
N ASN A 270 28.11 -1.65 39.73
CA ASN A 270 29.49 -1.83 40.18
C ASN A 270 30.12 -3.08 39.59
N ALA A 271 29.43 -4.23 39.64
CA ALA A 271 29.90 -5.46 39.03
C ALA A 271 30.12 -5.29 37.52
N TRP A 272 29.12 -4.78 36.80
CA TRP A 272 29.22 -4.49 35.37
C TRP A 272 30.36 -3.51 35.03
N ALA A 273 30.54 -2.48 35.86
CA ALA A 273 31.61 -1.51 35.66
C ALA A 273 32.99 -2.18 35.79
N GLN A 274 33.17 -3.22 36.59
CA GLN A 274 34.45 -3.94 36.72
C GLN A 274 34.68 -4.97 35.61
N GLU A 275 33.64 -5.41 34.92
CA GLU A 275 33.73 -6.37 33.82
C GLU A 275 34.35 -5.76 32.55
N GLU A 276 35.04 -6.60 31.77
CA GLU A 276 35.50 -6.25 30.42
C GLU A 276 34.32 -6.01 29.48
N THR A 277 34.41 -4.99 28.63
CA THR A 277 33.32 -4.66 27.69
C THR A 277 33.40 -5.55 26.45
N LEU A 278 32.68 -6.67 26.50
CA LEU A 278 32.61 -7.64 25.40
C LEU A 278 31.33 -7.54 24.55
N SER A 279 30.33 -6.78 25.01
CA SER A 279 29.04 -6.61 24.35
C SER A 279 28.51 -5.20 24.54
N TYR A 280 27.41 -4.88 23.84
CA TYR A 280 26.73 -3.59 23.96
C TYR A 280 25.59 -3.59 25.00
N GLN A 281 25.44 -4.69 25.75
CA GLN A 281 24.39 -4.82 26.74
C GLN A 281 24.72 -3.96 27.96
N LEU A 282 23.78 -3.10 28.31
CA LEU A 282 23.82 -2.29 29.53
C LEU A 282 22.92 -2.95 30.57
N PRO A 283 23.29 -2.93 31.87
CA PRO A 283 22.43 -3.50 32.90
C PRO A 283 21.20 -2.59 33.09
N ASP A 284 20.00 -3.18 33.22
CA ASP A 284 18.75 -2.44 33.47
C ASP A 284 18.81 -1.52 34.71
N ALA A 285 19.72 -1.83 35.65
CA ALA A 285 19.98 -1.03 36.83
C ALA A 285 20.58 0.35 36.49
N LEU A 286 21.30 0.48 35.37
CA LEU A 286 21.96 1.73 34.95
C LEU A 286 20.94 2.85 34.71
N GLU A 287 19.77 2.54 34.16
CA GLU A 287 18.67 3.50 33.96
C GLU A 287 18.25 4.21 35.25
N LYS A 288 18.43 3.57 36.41
CA LYS A 288 18.03 4.12 37.71
C LYS A 288 18.93 5.26 38.17
N PHE A 289 20.05 5.46 37.48
CA PHE A 289 21.01 6.53 37.73
C PHE A 289 21.03 7.58 36.62
N ALA A 290 20.11 7.54 35.66
CA ALA A 290 19.94 8.63 34.69
C ALA A 290 19.40 9.89 35.38
N GLN A 291 19.88 11.07 34.95
CA GLN A 291 19.50 12.35 35.56
C GLN A 291 17.98 12.60 35.50
N SER A 292 17.35 12.35 34.35
CA SER A 292 15.87 12.41 34.18
C SER A 292 15.12 11.47 35.13
N PHE A 293 15.56 10.23 35.28
CA PHE A 293 14.92 9.27 36.19
C PHE A 293 14.97 9.74 37.65
N LEU A 294 16.11 10.28 38.08
CA LEU A 294 16.28 10.78 39.45
C LEU A 294 15.46 12.06 39.70
N LEU A 295 15.33 12.94 38.70
CA LEU A 295 14.45 14.11 38.75
C LEU A 295 12.98 13.70 39.02
N GLU A 296 12.46 12.72 38.28
CA GLU A 296 11.08 12.21 38.46
C GLU A 296 10.84 11.57 39.82
N ARG A 297 11.89 11.06 40.45
CA ARG A 297 11.84 10.38 41.76
C ARG A 297 12.09 11.34 42.93
N THR A 298 12.32 12.62 42.66
CA THR A 298 12.49 13.66 43.67
C THR A 298 11.13 14.19 44.16
N LYS A 299 11.02 14.55 45.44
CA LYS A 299 9.78 15.10 46.01
C LYS A 299 9.50 16.49 45.41
N ALA A 300 8.23 16.88 45.36
CA ALA A 300 7.85 18.25 44.96
C ALA A 300 8.51 19.29 45.87
N GLY A 301 9.29 20.20 45.28
CA GLY A 301 10.07 21.22 46.00
C GLY A 301 11.38 20.73 46.63
N GLY A 302 11.76 19.46 46.45
CA GLY A 302 13.06 18.93 46.87
C GLY A 302 14.14 19.14 45.79
N GLU A 303 15.39 19.34 46.22
CA GLU A 303 16.52 19.42 45.29
C GLU A 303 16.88 18.02 44.77
N PRO A 304 16.88 17.81 43.44
CA PRO A 304 17.23 16.52 42.85
C PRO A 304 18.73 16.25 43.02
N PRO A 305 19.15 14.98 43.11
CA PRO A 305 20.56 14.63 43.10
C PRO A 305 21.13 14.99 41.71
N VAL A 306 22.22 15.75 41.72
CA VAL A 306 22.93 16.16 40.50
C VAL A 306 24.38 15.71 40.62
N HIS A 307 24.86 15.03 39.59
CA HIS A 307 26.24 14.55 39.54
C HIS A 307 26.65 14.34 38.07
N PRO A 308 27.90 14.62 37.67
CA PRO A 308 28.37 14.39 36.30
C PRO A 308 28.08 12.98 35.78
N LEU A 309 28.19 11.95 36.64
CA LEU A 309 27.84 10.57 36.30
C LEU A 309 26.39 10.41 35.83
N PHE A 310 25.42 11.09 36.44
CA PHE A 310 24.01 10.91 36.08
C PHE A 310 23.72 11.43 34.67
N SER A 311 24.36 12.54 34.30
CA SER A 311 24.33 13.07 32.93
C SER A 311 25.10 12.20 31.95
N ALA A 312 26.24 11.62 32.35
CA ALA A 312 27.00 10.69 31.51
C ALA A 312 26.22 9.39 31.23
N VAL A 313 25.55 8.85 32.26
CA VAL A 313 24.63 7.70 32.14
C VAL A 313 23.51 8.04 31.16
N GLU A 314 22.86 9.19 31.31
CA GLU A 314 21.80 9.64 30.42
C GLU A 314 22.28 9.77 28.97
N SER A 315 23.46 10.36 28.75
CA SER A 315 24.05 10.48 27.41
C SER A 315 24.37 9.13 26.78
N LEU A 316 24.82 8.13 27.56
CA LEU A 316 25.07 6.79 27.04
C LEU A 316 23.75 6.08 26.69
N LEU A 317 22.75 6.15 27.57
CA LEU A 317 21.43 5.55 27.34
C LEU A 317 20.69 6.18 26.15
N ALA A 318 20.91 7.48 25.89
CA ALA A 318 20.37 8.17 24.72
C ALA A 318 21.13 7.83 23.41
N SER A 319 22.33 7.27 23.50
CA SER A 319 23.14 6.91 22.34
C SER A 319 22.71 5.59 21.72
N SER A 320 22.71 5.51 20.39
CA SER A 320 22.47 4.25 19.69
C SER A 320 23.72 3.36 19.72
N LEU A 321 23.71 2.32 20.56
CA LEU A 321 24.80 1.35 20.68
C LEU A 321 24.55 0.16 19.76
N THR A 322 24.67 0.37 18.45
CA THR A 322 24.40 -0.67 17.46
C THR A 322 25.27 -0.57 16.22
N LEU A 323 25.46 -1.71 15.56
CA LEU A 323 26.01 -1.81 14.20
C LEU A 323 24.91 -2.04 13.15
N THR A 324 23.66 -2.22 13.60
CA THR A 324 22.56 -2.71 12.78
C THR A 324 22.21 -1.76 11.64
N ASP A 325 22.11 -0.46 11.92
CA ASP A 325 21.87 0.60 10.94
C ASP A 325 22.95 0.62 9.85
N LEU A 326 24.21 0.53 10.26
CA LEU A 326 25.37 0.52 9.35
C LEU A 326 25.36 -0.69 8.42
N VAL A 327 25.12 -1.89 8.97
CA VAL A 327 25.03 -3.12 8.18
C VAL A 327 23.83 -3.07 7.23
N LEU A 328 22.65 -2.68 7.70
CA LEU A 328 21.44 -2.64 6.88
C LEU A 328 21.58 -1.64 5.72
N ALA A 329 22.09 -0.44 5.99
CA ALA A 329 22.30 0.58 4.96
C ALA A 329 23.25 0.09 3.86
N ARG A 330 24.38 -0.50 4.25
CA ARG A 330 25.38 -1.03 3.31
C ARG A 330 24.88 -2.25 2.56
N ALA A 331 24.25 -3.19 3.25
CA ALA A 331 23.69 -4.41 2.67
C ALA A 331 22.60 -4.09 1.63
N MET A 332 21.71 -3.15 1.94
CA MET A 332 20.64 -2.75 1.03
C MET A 332 21.19 -2.29 -0.33
N VAL A 333 22.21 -1.44 -0.33
CA VAL A 333 22.84 -0.92 -1.55
C VAL A 333 23.61 -2.03 -2.27
N GLU A 334 24.55 -2.70 -1.59
CA GLU A 334 25.42 -3.69 -2.23
C GLU A 334 24.66 -4.92 -2.76
N ILE A 335 23.60 -5.36 -2.06
CA ILE A 335 22.78 -6.49 -2.51
C ILE A 335 21.98 -6.11 -3.75
N ARG A 336 21.35 -4.92 -3.77
CA ARG A 336 20.64 -4.42 -4.96
C ARG A 336 21.57 -4.35 -6.18
N ASP A 337 22.76 -3.79 -6.01
CA ASP A 337 23.75 -3.68 -7.08
C ASP A 337 24.26 -5.04 -7.56
N ALA A 338 24.46 -5.99 -6.65
CA ALA A 338 24.86 -7.35 -6.99
C ALA A 338 23.77 -8.08 -7.79
N VAL A 339 22.51 -7.98 -7.36
CA VAL A 339 21.37 -8.56 -8.08
C VAL A 339 21.22 -7.92 -9.47
N ALA A 340 21.28 -6.59 -9.56
CA ALA A 340 21.19 -5.88 -10.84
C ALA A 340 22.32 -6.27 -11.81
N ARG A 341 23.57 -6.39 -11.34
CA ARG A 341 24.70 -6.84 -12.17
C ARG A 341 24.52 -8.28 -12.65
N GLU A 342 24.05 -9.17 -11.77
CA GLU A 342 23.83 -10.56 -12.13
C GLU A 342 22.72 -10.72 -13.17
N LYS A 343 21.61 -9.99 -13.02
CA LYS A 343 20.52 -9.96 -14.01
C LYS A 343 21.01 -9.45 -15.37
N ARG A 344 21.77 -8.35 -15.40
CA ARG A 344 22.40 -7.84 -16.63
C ARG A 344 23.32 -8.86 -17.29
N ARG A 345 24.15 -9.57 -16.51
CA ARG A 345 25.06 -10.60 -17.02
C ARG A 345 24.32 -11.76 -17.68
N ARG A 346 23.15 -12.12 -17.15
CA ARG A 346 22.31 -13.21 -17.67
C ARG A 346 21.36 -12.76 -18.79
N GLY A 347 21.24 -11.46 -19.06
CA GLY A 347 20.21 -10.93 -19.94
C GLY A 347 18.79 -11.12 -19.38
N GLU A 348 18.67 -11.20 -18.06
CA GLU A 348 17.41 -11.39 -17.34
C GLU A 348 16.80 -10.04 -16.91
N LEU A 349 15.48 -10.01 -16.81
CA LEU A 349 14.69 -8.87 -16.36
C LEU A 349 13.60 -9.33 -15.40
N GLY A 350 13.44 -8.65 -14.26
CA GLY A 350 12.30 -8.87 -13.37
C GLY A 350 11.19 -7.84 -13.56
N PHE A 351 10.07 -8.06 -12.86
CA PHE A 351 8.91 -7.15 -12.90
C PHE A 351 9.25 -5.73 -12.44
N ASP A 352 9.93 -5.58 -11.30
CA ASP A 352 10.34 -4.28 -10.76
C ASP A 352 11.34 -3.55 -11.68
N ASP A 353 12.16 -4.31 -12.41
CA ASP A 353 13.12 -3.72 -13.35
C ASP A 353 12.42 -3.09 -14.55
N MET A 354 11.29 -3.65 -15.01
CA MET A 354 10.54 -3.10 -16.14
C MET A 354 10.05 -1.68 -15.83
N LEU A 355 9.48 -1.48 -14.65
CA LEU A 355 9.05 -0.16 -14.22
C LEU A 355 10.25 0.77 -14.05
N SER A 356 11.32 0.28 -13.42
CA SER A 356 12.52 1.07 -13.18
C SER A 356 13.21 1.54 -14.45
N ARG A 357 13.34 0.66 -15.44
CA ARG A 357 13.94 1.01 -16.73
C ARG A 357 13.09 1.98 -17.52
N LEU A 358 11.76 1.83 -17.51
CA LEU A 358 10.91 2.78 -18.22
C LEU A 358 10.95 4.17 -17.56
N ASP A 359 10.90 4.22 -16.23
CA ASP A 359 11.05 5.47 -15.47
C ASP A 359 12.41 6.14 -15.71
N GLU A 360 13.50 5.36 -15.75
CA GLU A 360 14.85 5.86 -16.09
C GLU A 360 14.92 6.36 -17.53
N ALA A 361 14.41 5.60 -18.51
CA ALA A 361 14.42 5.98 -19.92
C ALA A 361 13.65 7.28 -20.18
N LEU A 362 12.51 7.46 -19.51
CA LEU A 362 11.69 8.68 -19.60
C LEU A 362 12.33 9.90 -18.91
N ARG A 363 13.29 9.68 -17.98
CA ARG A 363 14.07 10.72 -17.30
C ARG A 363 15.39 11.05 -17.99
N GLY A 364 15.92 10.14 -18.81
CA GLY A 364 17.15 10.34 -19.56
C GLY A 364 17.02 11.33 -20.72
N ASP A 365 18.12 11.56 -21.42
CA ASP A 365 18.22 12.56 -22.49
C ASP A 365 17.25 12.31 -23.65
N SER A 366 16.97 11.03 -23.97
CA SER A 366 15.99 10.62 -25.01
C SER A 366 14.55 10.51 -24.48
N GLY A 367 14.30 10.93 -23.23
CA GLY A 367 13.03 10.71 -22.56
C GLY A 367 11.84 11.44 -23.18
N GLU A 368 12.06 12.61 -23.80
CA GLU A 368 10.96 13.32 -24.50
C GLU A 368 10.58 12.62 -25.81
N THR A 369 11.56 12.10 -26.56
CA THR A 369 11.30 11.30 -27.77
C THR A 369 10.48 10.06 -27.41
N LEU A 370 10.87 9.34 -26.35
CA LEU A 370 10.13 8.19 -25.85
C LEU A 370 8.71 8.58 -25.39
N ALA A 371 8.57 9.62 -24.57
CA ALA A 371 7.27 10.08 -24.10
C ALA A 371 6.36 10.50 -25.27
N SER A 372 6.91 11.15 -26.29
CA SER A 372 6.19 11.55 -27.50
C SER A 372 5.74 10.34 -28.32
N ALA A 373 6.61 9.34 -28.53
CA ALA A 373 6.26 8.11 -29.22
C ALA A 373 5.12 7.36 -28.51
N ILE A 374 5.19 7.27 -27.17
CA ILE A 374 4.13 6.66 -26.35
C ILE A 374 2.82 7.45 -26.49
N ARG A 375 2.85 8.79 -26.39
CA ARG A 375 1.65 9.63 -26.56
C ARG A 375 1.03 9.55 -27.95
N GLN A 376 1.85 9.48 -29.00
CA GLN A 376 1.36 9.34 -30.37
C GLN A 376 0.61 8.02 -30.55
N ARG A 377 1.10 6.95 -29.93
CA ARG A 377 0.43 5.65 -29.93
C ARG A 377 -0.80 5.64 -29.03
N PHE A 378 -0.71 6.24 -27.86
CA PHE A 378 -1.77 6.28 -26.85
C PHE A 378 -2.11 7.71 -26.45
N PRO A 379 -2.88 8.43 -27.28
CA PRO A 379 -3.31 9.79 -26.96
C PRO A 379 -4.20 9.85 -25.72
N VAL A 380 -4.90 8.76 -25.41
CA VAL A 380 -5.79 8.66 -24.24
C VAL A 380 -5.42 7.44 -23.41
N ALA A 381 -5.25 7.64 -22.10
CA ALA A 381 -4.96 6.60 -21.12
C ALA A 381 -5.97 6.60 -19.98
N MET A 382 -6.50 5.43 -19.66
CA MET A 382 -7.32 5.16 -18.47
C MET A 382 -6.54 4.26 -17.51
N ILE A 383 -6.31 4.74 -16.30
CA ILE A 383 -5.64 3.98 -15.25
C ILE A 383 -6.70 3.53 -14.25
N ASP A 384 -7.05 2.25 -14.27
CA ASP A 384 -7.97 1.64 -13.31
C ASP A 384 -7.21 1.18 -12.06
N GLU A 385 -7.93 1.10 -10.93
CA GLU A 385 -7.36 0.84 -9.60
C GLU A 385 -6.21 1.78 -9.25
N PHE A 386 -6.33 3.06 -9.62
CA PHE A 386 -5.26 4.04 -9.45
C PHE A 386 -4.79 4.21 -7.99
N GLN A 387 -5.65 3.91 -7.00
CA GLN A 387 -5.29 3.93 -5.59
C GLN A 387 -4.20 2.91 -5.20
N ASP A 388 -4.00 1.87 -6.03
CA ASP A 388 -3.03 0.79 -5.78
C ASP A 388 -1.72 1.00 -6.55
N THR A 389 -1.50 2.21 -7.07
CA THR A 389 -0.24 2.59 -7.73
C THR A 389 0.86 3.00 -6.75
N ASP A 390 2.09 2.99 -7.23
CA ASP A 390 3.30 3.38 -6.48
C ASP A 390 3.94 4.66 -7.06
N PRO A 391 4.92 5.28 -6.36
CA PRO A 391 5.53 6.53 -6.81
C PRO A 391 6.17 6.46 -8.19
N GLN A 392 6.71 5.30 -8.59
CA GLN A 392 7.37 5.08 -9.86
C GLN A 392 6.35 4.99 -11.00
N GLN A 393 5.27 4.24 -10.81
CA GLN A 393 4.17 4.17 -11.77
C GLN A 393 3.57 5.54 -12.04
N TYR A 394 3.28 6.30 -10.97
CA TYR A 394 2.74 7.65 -11.13
C TYR A 394 3.72 8.59 -11.83
N ARG A 395 5.04 8.47 -11.56
CA ARG A 395 6.09 9.22 -12.30
C ARG A 395 6.08 8.92 -13.79
N ILE A 396 5.94 7.66 -14.18
CA ILE A 396 5.83 7.26 -15.59
C ILE A 396 4.61 7.94 -16.23
N PHE A 397 3.42 7.77 -15.63
CA PHE A 397 2.18 8.30 -16.19
C PHE A 397 2.19 9.83 -16.33
N ARG A 398 2.64 10.55 -15.29
CA ARG A 398 2.75 12.02 -15.38
C ARG A 398 3.79 12.45 -16.43
N ARG A 399 4.90 11.72 -16.57
CA ARG A 399 5.97 12.12 -17.51
C ARG A 399 5.49 11.99 -18.95
N ILE A 400 4.59 11.05 -19.22
CA ILE A 400 3.99 10.82 -20.53
C ILE A 400 2.85 11.81 -20.79
N TRP A 401 1.83 11.93 -19.92
CA TRP A 401 0.57 12.63 -20.26
C TRP A 401 0.31 13.98 -19.55
N ARG A 402 1.05 14.33 -18.49
CA ARG A 402 0.73 15.54 -17.70
C ARG A 402 0.88 16.82 -18.51
N ARG A 403 -0.14 17.69 -18.49
CA ARG A 403 -0.17 18.98 -19.20
C ARG A 403 0.17 18.88 -20.69
N GLN A 404 -0.15 17.76 -21.33
CA GLN A 404 0.08 17.56 -22.76
C GLN A 404 -1.19 17.89 -23.54
N PRO A 405 -1.12 18.81 -24.53
CA PRO A 405 -2.27 19.16 -25.35
C PRO A 405 -2.75 17.95 -26.14
N GLU A 406 -4.03 17.93 -26.48
CA GLU A 406 -4.65 16.86 -27.29
C GLU A 406 -4.49 15.45 -26.70
N THR A 407 -4.21 15.32 -25.40
CA THR A 407 -4.17 14.02 -24.71
C THR A 407 -5.16 13.98 -23.57
N ALA A 408 -5.47 12.79 -23.08
CA ALA A 408 -6.27 12.62 -21.87
C ALA A 408 -5.70 11.53 -20.96
N LEU A 409 -5.66 11.84 -19.66
CA LEU A 409 -5.27 10.91 -18.60
C LEU A 409 -6.42 10.82 -17.60
N LEU A 410 -7.10 9.69 -17.59
CA LEU A 410 -8.23 9.41 -16.71
C LEU A 410 -7.75 8.47 -15.59
N LEU A 411 -7.58 9.01 -14.40
CA LEU A 411 -7.18 8.26 -13.21
C LEU A 411 -8.43 7.84 -12.46
N ILE A 412 -8.70 6.54 -12.40
CA ILE A 412 -9.95 5.99 -11.89
C ILE A 412 -9.64 5.07 -10.71
N GLY A 413 -10.24 5.35 -9.55
CA GLY A 413 -9.96 4.57 -8.36
C GLY A 413 -10.76 4.99 -7.16
N ASP A 414 -10.46 4.39 -6.01
CA ASP A 414 -11.04 4.78 -4.73
C ASP A 414 -9.98 4.71 -3.62
N PRO A 415 -9.52 5.86 -3.07
CA PRO A 415 -8.50 5.87 -2.03
C PRO A 415 -8.94 5.14 -0.75
N LYS A 416 -10.25 5.00 -0.53
CA LYS A 416 -10.82 4.27 0.61
C LYS A 416 -10.60 2.75 0.52
N GLN A 417 -10.20 2.25 -0.66
CA GLN A 417 -9.99 0.83 -0.93
C GLN A 417 -8.52 0.45 -1.11
N ALA A 418 -7.57 1.37 -0.88
CA ALA A 418 -6.15 1.09 -0.98
C ALA A 418 -5.67 0.13 0.12
N ILE A 419 -5.52 -1.15 -0.21
CA ILE A 419 -5.16 -2.22 0.75
C ILE A 419 -3.91 -3.02 0.33
N TYR A 420 -3.28 -2.68 -0.79
CA TYR A 420 -2.13 -3.40 -1.35
C TYR A 420 -0.76 -2.88 -0.91
N ALA A 421 -0.65 -2.21 0.26
CA ALA A 421 0.61 -1.67 0.77
C ALA A 421 1.73 -2.73 0.90
N PHE A 422 1.37 -4.00 1.14
CA PHE A 422 2.33 -5.11 1.18
C PHE A 422 2.94 -5.47 -0.17
N ARG A 423 2.38 -4.97 -1.28
CA ARG A 423 2.91 -5.09 -2.66
C ARG A 423 3.54 -3.79 -3.16
N GLY A 424 3.75 -2.80 -2.29
CA GLY A 424 4.38 -1.52 -2.65
C GLY A 424 3.43 -0.40 -3.08
N ALA A 425 2.11 -0.65 -3.13
CA ALA A 425 1.14 0.42 -3.37
C ALA A 425 1.24 1.51 -2.30
N ASP A 426 1.19 2.77 -2.73
CA ASP A 426 1.41 3.93 -1.86
C ASP A 426 0.25 4.92 -1.94
N ILE A 427 -0.53 5.00 -0.86
CA ILE A 427 -1.64 5.94 -0.77
C ILE A 427 -1.18 7.41 -0.84
N PHE A 428 0.05 7.71 -0.42
CA PHE A 428 0.59 9.08 -0.53
C PHE A 428 0.85 9.47 -1.99
N THR A 429 1.12 8.50 -2.86
CA THR A 429 1.20 8.73 -4.30
C THR A 429 -0.16 9.13 -4.87
N TYR A 430 -1.24 8.46 -4.45
CA TYR A 430 -2.59 8.89 -4.80
C TYR A 430 -2.90 10.31 -4.30
N MET A 431 -2.58 10.62 -3.04
CA MET A 431 -2.81 11.97 -2.48
C MET A 431 -2.02 13.04 -3.25
N LYS A 432 -0.78 12.74 -3.63
CA LYS A 432 0.04 13.62 -4.47
C LYS A 432 -0.61 13.83 -5.84
N ALA A 433 -1.12 12.77 -6.46
CA ALA A 433 -1.81 12.86 -7.74
C ALA A 433 -3.09 13.69 -7.66
N ARG A 434 -3.87 13.53 -6.58
CA ARG A 434 -5.02 14.40 -6.26
C ARG A 434 -4.61 15.87 -6.10
N GLY A 435 -3.43 16.16 -5.56
CA GLY A 435 -2.90 17.53 -5.51
C GLY A 435 -2.43 18.07 -6.87
N ASP A 436 -1.99 17.20 -7.77
CA ASP A 436 -1.46 17.54 -9.10
C ASP A 436 -2.57 17.75 -10.16
N VAL A 437 -3.72 17.08 -10.01
CA VAL A 437 -4.86 17.13 -10.93
C VAL A 437 -5.92 18.11 -10.42
N ALA A 438 -6.42 19.01 -11.26
CA ALA A 438 -7.40 20.01 -10.83
C ALA A 438 -8.86 19.51 -10.89
N ALA A 439 -9.17 18.60 -11.81
CA ALA A 439 -10.53 18.17 -12.09
C ALA A 439 -10.86 16.85 -11.36
N HIS A 440 -11.69 16.94 -10.33
CA HIS A 440 -12.08 15.82 -9.48
C HIS A 440 -13.56 15.49 -9.66
N TYR A 441 -13.84 14.21 -9.86
CA TYR A 441 -15.20 13.69 -10.05
C TYR A 441 -15.48 12.55 -9.09
N THR A 442 -16.74 12.38 -8.69
CA THR A 442 -17.21 11.30 -7.81
C THR A 442 -18.47 10.66 -8.36
N LEU A 443 -18.63 9.37 -8.11
CA LEU A 443 -19.90 8.67 -8.37
C LEU A 443 -20.74 8.63 -7.09
N ASP A 444 -21.97 9.17 -7.15
CA ASP A 444 -22.80 9.39 -5.96
C ASP A 444 -23.78 8.25 -5.63
N THR A 445 -23.94 7.26 -6.52
CA THR A 445 -25.00 6.25 -6.42
C THR A 445 -24.43 4.83 -6.43
N ASN A 446 -24.70 4.05 -5.39
CA ASN A 446 -24.38 2.62 -5.29
C ASN A 446 -25.47 1.78 -5.97
N TRP A 447 -25.05 0.96 -6.93
CA TRP A 447 -25.92 0.12 -7.76
C TRP A 447 -25.93 -1.37 -7.35
N ARG A 448 -25.14 -1.75 -6.35
CA ARG A 448 -24.90 -3.17 -5.98
C ARG A 448 -25.70 -3.61 -4.75
N SER A 449 -25.88 -2.72 -3.79
CA SER A 449 -26.32 -3.07 -2.44
C SER A 449 -27.75 -2.59 -2.14
N SER A 450 -28.36 -3.17 -1.08
CA SER A 450 -29.65 -2.73 -0.56
C SER A 450 -29.54 -1.34 0.12
N PRO A 451 -30.65 -0.57 0.19
CA PRO A 451 -30.65 0.72 0.88
C PRO A 451 -30.20 0.62 2.34
N GLY A 452 -30.58 -0.45 3.05
CA GLY A 452 -30.16 -0.68 4.43
C GLY A 452 -28.65 -0.85 4.57
N MET A 453 -28.00 -1.60 3.66
CA MET A 453 -26.54 -1.76 3.66
C MET A 453 -25.82 -0.45 3.39
N VAL A 454 -26.28 0.30 2.37
CA VAL A 454 -25.70 1.60 2.02
C VAL A 454 -25.85 2.58 3.20
N GLY A 455 -27.04 2.65 3.80
CA GLY A 455 -27.32 3.53 4.93
C GLY A 455 -26.49 3.21 6.17
N SER A 456 -26.30 1.93 6.49
CA SER A 456 -25.49 1.52 7.66
C SER A 456 -24.00 1.79 7.46
N VAL A 457 -23.44 1.56 6.27
CA VAL A 457 -22.05 1.92 5.94
C VAL A 457 -21.86 3.44 5.96
N ASN A 458 -22.75 4.20 5.32
CA ASN A 458 -22.71 5.67 5.38
C ASN A 458 -22.74 6.16 6.83
N ARG A 459 -23.65 5.64 7.65
CA ARG A 459 -23.76 6.03 9.05
C ARG A 459 -22.47 5.75 9.82
N LEU A 460 -21.88 4.56 9.66
CA LEU A 460 -20.67 4.15 10.36
C LEU A 460 -19.50 5.08 10.05
N PHE A 461 -19.23 5.33 8.78
CA PHE A 461 -18.10 6.17 8.36
C PHE A 461 -18.37 7.67 8.54
N SER A 462 -19.62 8.11 8.72
CA SER A 462 -19.96 9.49 9.09
C SER A 462 -19.97 9.76 10.60
N LEU A 463 -19.56 8.82 11.46
CA LEU A 463 -19.43 9.05 12.91
C LEU A 463 -18.22 9.91 13.28
N SER A 464 -17.26 10.06 12.38
CA SER A 464 -16.06 10.87 12.52
C SER A 464 -15.90 11.74 11.29
N ASP A 465 -15.36 12.96 11.46
CA ASP A 465 -15.08 13.86 10.34
C ASP A 465 -13.96 13.32 9.43
N ASN A 466 -13.00 12.58 9.99
CA ASN A 466 -11.90 11.97 9.26
C ASN A 466 -11.83 10.46 9.53
N PRO A 467 -12.78 9.68 8.98
CA PRO A 467 -12.86 8.25 9.29
C PRO A 467 -11.69 7.43 8.73
N PHE A 468 -10.97 7.98 7.75
CA PHE A 468 -9.75 7.40 7.15
C PHE A 468 -8.46 8.07 7.65
N MET A 469 -8.52 8.87 8.73
CA MET A 469 -7.39 9.58 9.35
C MET A 469 -6.68 10.66 8.50
N PHE A 470 -6.91 10.69 7.19
CA PHE A 470 -6.33 11.67 6.25
C PHE A 470 -7.43 12.57 5.68
N HIS A 471 -7.20 13.89 5.71
CA HIS A 471 -8.14 14.88 5.16
C HIS A 471 -8.26 14.76 3.63
N GLU A 472 -7.20 14.29 2.98
CA GLU A 472 -7.11 14.03 1.54
C GLU A 472 -7.93 12.81 1.10
N ILE A 473 -8.46 12.04 2.05
CA ILE A 473 -9.36 10.89 1.83
C ILE A 473 -10.69 11.16 2.53
N PRO A 474 -11.51 12.08 2.00
CA PRO A 474 -12.82 12.37 2.57
C PRO A 474 -13.77 11.20 2.38
N PHE A 475 -14.70 11.02 3.31
CA PHE A 475 -15.83 10.12 3.13
C PHE A 475 -17.06 10.90 2.68
N LEU A 476 -17.47 10.67 1.42
CA LEU A 476 -18.69 11.23 0.86
C LEU A 476 -19.79 10.14 0.84
N PRO A 477 -20.89 10.31 1.58
CA PRO A 477 -22.00 9.36 1.58
C PRO A 477 -22.58 9.18 0.18
N VAL A 478 -22.93 7.94 -0.16
CA VAL A 478 -23.55 7.58 -1.46
C VAL A 478 -25.03 7.24 -1.31
N LYS A 479 -25.81 7.45 -2.36
CA LYS A 479 -27.22 7.07 -2.48
C LYS A 479 -27.35 5.60 -2.86
N ALA A 480 -28.43 4.94 -2.46
CA ALA A 480 -28.77 3.62 -2.98
C ALA A 480 -29.60 3.75 -4.27
N ALA A 481 -29.27 2.97 -5.31
CA ALA A 481 -30.01 2.97 -6.56
C ALA A 481 -31.49 2.58 -6.36
N ALA A 482 -32.39 3.29 -7.05
CA ALA A 482 -33.83 3.06 -6.93
C ALA A 482 -34.25 1.62 -7.26
N LYS A 483 -33.58 0.99 -8.24
CA LYS A 483 -33.81 -0.41 -8.64
C LYS A 483 -33.56 -1.43 -7.52
N ASN A 484 -32.76 -1.05 -6.50
CA ASN A 484 -32.41 -1.91 -5.37
C ASN A 484 -33.32 -1.70 -4.15
N LYS A 485 -34.34 -0.82 -4.22
CA LYS A 485 -35.24 -0.54 -3.09
C LYS A 485 -35.92 -1.79 -2.51
N GLY A 486 -36.20 -2.77 -3.36
CA GLY A 486 -36.82 -4.04 -2.96
C GLY A 486 -35.88 -5.11 -2.40
N LEU A 487 -34.58 -4.81 -2.24
CA LEU A 487 -33.61 -5.76 -1.69
C LEU A 487 -33.71 -5.82 -0.17
N ARG A 488 -34.08 -6.98 0.38
CA ARG A 488 -34.14 -7.23 1.84
C ARG A 488 -33.88 -8.70 2.16
N PHE A 489 -33.50 -8.97 3.41
CA PHE A 489 -33.27 -10.31 3.94
C PHE A 489 -34.24 -10.53 5.10
N THR A 490 -35.00 -11.63 5.07
CA THR A 490 -35.93 -11.98 6.14
C THR A 490 -35.59 -13.32 6.75
N VAL A 491 -35.75 -13.46 8.07
CA VAL A 491 -35.73 -14.73 8.79
C VAL A 491 -37.00 -14.81 9.64
N ASP A 492 -37.73 -15.92 9.53
CA ASP A 492 -38.99 -16.13 10.28
C ASP A 492 -40.00 -14.99 10.08
N ALA A 493 -40.12 -14.54 8.83
CA ALA A 493 -40.97 -13.43 8.38
C ALA A 493 -40.63 -12.04 8.98
N ALA A 494 -39.52 -11.90 9.71
CA ALA A 494 -39.01 -10.63 10.18
C ALA A 494 -37.85 -10.14 9.30
N ASP A 495 -37.80 -8.84 9.01
CA ASP A 495 -36.68 -8.21 8.32
C ASP A 495 -35.43 -8.24 9.23
N VAL A 496 -34.33 -8.77 8.69
CA VAL A 496 -33.03 -8.74 9.36
C VAL A 496 -32.32 -7.43 9.02
N PRO A 497 -31.82 -6.67 10.03
CA PRO A 497 -31.06 -5.47 9.77
C PRO A 497 -29.85 -5.75 8.87
N ALA A 498 -29.52 -4.79 8.01
CA ALA A 498 -28.46 -4.94 7.03
C ALA A 498 -27.07 -5.13 7.68
N MET A 499 -26.82 -4.45 8.80
CA MET A 499 -25.58 -4.58 9.57
C MET A 499 -25.91 -5.02 11.00
N ASN A 500 -25.35 -6.16 11.41
CA ASN A 500 -25.46 -6.68 12.77
C ASN A 500 -24.07 -6.80 13.37
N VAL A 501 -23.89 -6.25 14.58
CA VAL A 501 -22.63 -6.32 15.31
C VAL A 501 -22.80 -7.27 16.48
N TRP A 502 -22.04 -8.35 16.48
CA TRP A 502 -22.02 -9.33 17.57
C TRP A 502 -20.94 -8.95 18.58
N LEU A 503 -21.33 -8.83 19.85
CA LEU A 503 -20.44 -8.49 20.95
C LEU A 503 -20.26 -9.70 21.87
N MET A 504 -19.00 -10.09 22.11
CA MET A 504 -18.69 -11.10 23.13
C MET A 504 -18.84 -10.46 24.52
N PRO A 505 -19.55 -11.11 25.46
CA PRO A 505 -19.69 -10.59 26.82
C PRO A 505 -18.35 -10.67 27.59
N GLY A 506 -18.17 -9.76 28.55
CA GLY A 506 -17.00 -9.70 29.43
C GLY A 506 -16.28 -8.35 29.35
N ASP A 507 -15.66 -7.95 30.45
CA ASP A 507 -14.93 -6.67 30.54
C ASP A 507 -13.51 -6.77 29.94
N THR A 508 -12.93 -7.97 29.91
CA THR A 508 -11.62 -8.26 29.35
C THR A 508 -11.64 -9.57 28.57
N VAL A 509 -11.12 -9.57 27.35
CA VAL A 509 -11.16 -10.74 26.46
C VAL A 509 -9.77 -10.99 25.86
N GLY A 510 -9.28 -12.22 26.00
CA GLY A 510 -8.07 -12.68 25.32
C GLY A 510 -8.30 -12.88 23.82
N SER A 511 -7.29 -12.61 23.00
CA SER A 511 -7.42 -12.71 21.53
C SER A 511 -7.78 -14.12 21.04
N GLY A 512 -7.24 -15.17 21.67
CA GLY A 512 -7.57 -16.56 21.36
C GLY A 512 -9.01 -16.95 21.73
N ASP A 513 -9.48 -16.51 22.90
CA ASP A 513 -10.85 -16.75 23.36
C ASP A 513 -11.85 -16.02 22.45
N TYR A 514 -11.56 -14.77 22.11
CA TYR A 514 -12.36 -13.99 21.17
C TYR A 514 -12.49 -14.69 19.81
N GLN A 515 -11.37 -15.15 19.25
CA GLN A 515 -11.37 -15.84 17.95
C GLN A 515 -12.20 -17.12 18.00
N THR A 516 -12.03 -17.93 19.05
CA THR A 516 -12.76 -19.18 19.24
C THR A 516 -14.26 -18.92 19.37
N PHE A 517 -14.63 -17.98 20.24
CA PHE A 517 -16.02 -17.58 20.47
C PHE A 517 -16.68 -17.04 19.19
N MET A 518 -16.03 -16.09 18.50
CA MET A 518 -16.58 -15.49 17.29
C MET A 518 -16.65 -16.46 16.12
N ALA A 519 -15.69 -17.38 15.98
CA ALA A 519 -15.73 -18.43 14.96
C ALA A 519 -16.91 -19.38 15.21
N GLN A 520 -17.12 -19.81 16.46
CA GLN A 520 -18.25 -20.67 16.83
C GLN A 520 -19.59 -19.95 16.61
N LEU A 521 -19.68 -18.68 17.00
CA LEU A 521 -20.87 -17.86 16.78
C LEU A 521 -21.16 -17.69 15.28
N CYS A 522 -20.14 -17.37 14.49
CA CYS A 522 -20.26 -17.24 13.03
C CYS A 522 -20.76 -18.53 12.39
N ALA A 523 -20.14 -19.67 12.71
CA ALA A 523 -20.56 -20.98 12.20
C ALA A 523 -22.00 -21.34 12.62
N THR A 524 -22.38 -21.01 13.86
CA THR A 524 -23.73 -21.19 14.38
C THR A 524 -24.75 -20.38 13.58
N GLN A 525 -24.48 -19.10 13.32
CA GLN A 525 -25.39 -18.25 12.54
C GLN A 525 -25.51 -18.70 11.09
N ILE A 526 -24.40 -19.09 10.47
CA ILE A 526 -24.40 -19.64 9.10
C ILE A 526 -25.27 -20.90 9.05
N ARG A 527 -25.07 -21.85 9.98
CA ARG A 527 -25.90 -23.06 10.09
C ARG A 527 -27.37 -22.70 10.24
N ASP A 528 -27.71 -21.76 11.11
CA ASP A 528 -29.08 -21.39 11.43
C ASP A 528 -29.79 -20.76 10.21
N TRP A 529 -29.11 -19.86 9.49
CA TRP A 529 -29.61 -19.30 8.24
C TRP A 529 -29.78 -20.35 7.14
N LEU A 530 -28.83 -21.26 6.96
CA LEU A 530 -28.94 -22.33 5.96
C LEU A 530 -30.09 -23.30 6.29
N SER A 531 -30.21 -23.68 7.56
CA SER A 531 -31.28 -24.56 8.05
C SER A 531 -32.65 -23.90 7.95
N ALA A 532 -32.72 -22.57 8.16
CA ALA A 532 -33.94 -21.80 7.95
C ALA A 532 -34.25 -21.62 6.45
N GLY A 533 -33.24 -21.44 5.60
CA GLY A 533 -33.38 -21.34 4.14
C GLY A 533 -33.97 -22.61 3.53
N GLN A 534 -33.49 -23.78 3.95
CA GLN A 534 -34.05 -25.09 3.55
C GLN A 534 -35.54 -25.25 3.91
N ARG A 535 -36.00 -24.59 4.97
CA ARG A 535 -37.40 -24.58 5.41
C ARG A 535 -38.21 -23.42 4.84
N GLY A 536 -37.64 -22.63 3.93
CA GLY A 536 -38.29 -21.45 3.34
C GLY A 536 -38.47 -20.27 4.32
N ARG A 537 -37.75 -20.29 5.46
CA ARG A 537 -37.88 -19.27 6.51
C ARG A 537 -36.80 -18.18 6.45
N ALA A 538 -35.66 -18.44 5.82
CA ALA A 538 -34.63 -17.44 5.54
C ALA A 538 -34.59 -17.13 4.04
N LEU A 539 -35.01 -15.91 3.66
CA LEU A 539 -35.30 -15.54 2.28
C LEU A 539 -34.58 -14.25 1.88
N LEU A 540 -33.96 -14.26 0.70
CA LEU A 540 -33.43 -13.08 0.02
C LEU A 540 -34.47 -12.56 -0.97
N TRP A 541 -34.91 -11.32 -0.78
CA TRP A 541 -35.94 -10.69 -1.59
C TRP A 541 -35.35 -9.76 -2.65
N ARG A 542 -35.97 -9.76 -3.83
CA ARG A 542 -35.81 -8.77 -4.90
C ARG A 542 -37.19 -8.27 -5.31
N GLY A 543 -37.63 -7.19 -4.68
CA GLY A 543 -38.99 -6.70 -4.85
C GLY A 543 -40.00 -7.69 -4.30
N GLU A 544 -40.92 -8.16 -5.14
CA GLU A 544 -41.95 -9.13 -4.77
C GLU A 544 -41.46 -10.58 -4.85
N THR A 545 -40.34 -10.82 -5.52
CA THR A 545 -39.76 -12.16 -5.66
C THR A 545 -38.81 -12.47 -4.52
N SER A 546 -38.77 -13.72 -4.07
CA SER A 546 -37.81 -14.17 -3.07
C SER A 546 -37.26 -15.55 -3.40
N ARG A 547 -36.09 -15.86 -2.83
CA ARG A 547 -35.50 -17.18 -2.87
C ARG A 547 -34.87 -17.53 -1.52
N PRO A 548 -34.80 -18.82 -1.16
CA PRO A 548 -34.11 -19.24 0.06
C PRO A 548 -32.61 -18.92 -0.02
N VAL A 549 -32.03 -18.63 1.15
CA VAL A 549 -30.57 -18.51 1.31
C VAL A 549 -29.91 -19.85 1.04
N GLN A 550 -28.82 -19.83 0.29
CA GLN A 550 -27.97 -20.98 -0.01
C GLN A 550 -26.53 -20.75 0.49
N ALA A 551 -25.74 -21.83 0.55
CA ALA A 551 -24.34 -21.73 0.98
C ALA A 551 -23.51 -20.80 0.08
N SER A 552 -23.82 -20.75 -1.23
CA SER A 552 -23.21 -19.85 -2.21
C SER A 552 -23.47 -18.36 -1.97
N ASP A 553 -24.45 -18.01 -1.13
CA ASP A 553 -24.77 -16.61 -0.79
C ASP A 553 -23.95 -16.09 0.39
N ILE A 554 -23.30 -16.98 1.13
CA ILE A 554 -22.60 -16.66 2.36
C ILE A 554 -21.11 -16.52 2.07
N THR A 555 -20.52 -15.42 2.50
CA THR A 555 -19.09 -15.15 2.38
C THR A 555 -18.52 -14.77 3.73
N VAL A 556 -17.39 -15.38 4.11
CA VAL A 556 -16.65 -15.05 5.33
C VAL A 556 -15.35 -14.36 4.93
N LEU A 557 -15.22 -13.08 5.28
CA LEU A 557 -14.00 -12.30 5.03
C LEU A 557 -13.06 -12.44 6.23
N VAL A 558 -11.82 -12.90 5.98
CA VAL A 558 -10.79 -13.09 7.02
C VAL A 558 -9.51 -12.32 6.67
N ARG A 559 -8.82 -11.79 7.68
CA ARG A 559 -7.56 -11.03 7.47
C ARG A 559 -6.37 -11.92 7.13
N LYS A 560 -6.31 -13.12 7.72
CA LYS A 560 -5.27 -14.12 7.49
C LYS A 560 -5.91 -15.49 7.32
N PRO A 561 -5.42 -16.35 6.42
CA PRO A 561 -5.86 -17.73 6.36
C PRO A 561 -5.56 -18.44 7.68
N ALA A 562 -6.47 -19.29 8.16
CA ALA A 562 -6.18 -20.18 9.28
C ALA A 562 -5.09 -21.18 8.87
N GLY A 563 -3.92 -21.12 9.50
CA GLY A 563 -2.78 -22.01 9.22
C GLY A 563 -1.52 -21.35 8.66
N GLY A 564 -1.54 -20.05 8.33
CA GLY A 564 -0.37 -19.30 7.88
C GLY A 564 0.57 -18.88 9.02
N GLY A 565 1.24 -19.85 9.64
CA GLY A 565 2.49 -19.57 10.36
C GLY A 565 3.47 -18.93 9.37
N ALA A 566 4.19 -17.89 9.80
CA ALA A 566 5.22 -17.23 9.00
C ALA A 566 6.30 -18.24 8.58
N GLY A 567 6.19 -18.80 7.38
CA GLY A 567 7.11 -19.81 6.86
C GLY A 567 6.57 -20.47 5.60
N ALA A 568 6.70 -19.79 4.47
CA ALA A 568 6.99 -20.39 3.18
C ALA A 568 8.05 -19.51 2.52
#